data_AF-A0A955IQC6-F1
#
_entry.id   AF-A0A955IQC6-F1
#
_cell.length_a   1.000
_cell.length_b   1.000
_cell.length_c   1.000
_cell.angle_alpha   90.00
_cell.angle_beta   90.00
_cell.angle_gamma   90.00
#
_symmetry.space_group_name_H-M   'P 1'
#
loop_
_entity.id
_entity.type
_entity.pdbx_description
1 polymer ?
#
loop_
_entity_poly.entity_id
_entity_poly.type
_entity_poly.pdbx_seq_one_letter_code
_entity_poly.pdbx_strand_id
1 'polypeptide(L)'
;MDHPTDDFRTVLPNARHTPRFAGISTFCRFPRIEDVDAMHTPVDWALYGIPFDGGVTYRPGAKFGPRAIRDASQYVKPYHLELDV
;
A
#
# COMPACT_ATOMS: atom_id res chain seq x y z
N MET A 1 24.26 -0.33 -12.31
CA MET A 1 24.33 0.34 -10.99
C MET A 1 23.37 -0.45 -10.12
N ASP A 2 23.91 -1.22 -9.19
CA ASP A 2 23.16 -2.19 -8.39
C ASP A 2 22.27 -1.40 -7.42
N HIS A 3 20.98 -1.29 -7.71
CA HIS A 3 20.04 -0.64 -6.80
C HIS A 3 19.72 -1.63 -5.66
N PRO A 4 19.60 -1.17 -4.40
CA PRO A 4 19.40 -2.02 -3.23
C PRO A 4 17.96 -2.57 -3.14
N THR A 5 17.51 -3.27 -4.19
CA THR A 5 16.19 -3.91 -4.25
C THR A 5 16.21 -5.38 -3.86
N ASP A 6 17.39 -5.95 -3.59
CA ASP A 6 17.59 -7.39 -3.41
C ASP A 6 17.19 -7.92 -2.01
N ASP A 7 16.76 -7.05 -1.08
CA ASP A 7 16.40 -7.44 0.29
C ASP A 7 14.90 -7.27 0.63
N PHE A 8 14.06 -6.88 -0.34
CA PHE A 8 12.62 -6.78 -0.09
C PHE A 8 11.96 -8.17 -0.16
N ARG A 9 11.53 -8.70 0.99
CA ARG A 9 10.74 -9.93 1.08
C ARG A 9 9.41 -9.88 0.30
N THR A 10 8.87 -8.68 0.05
CA THR A 10 7.61 -8.50 -0.68
C THR A 10 7.87 -7.90 -2.06
N VAL A 11 7.48 -8.64 -3.10
CA VAL A 11 7.54 -8.17 -4.49
C VAL A 11 6.27 -7.43 -4.85
N LEU A 12 6.39 -6.14 -5.20
CA LEU A 12 5.26 -5.32 -5.62
C LEU A 12 4.93 -5.49 -7.12
N PRO A 13 3.66 -5.30 -7.54
CA PRO A 13 3.27 -5.43 -8.94
C PRO A 13 4.02 -4.46 -9.86
N ASN A 14 4.65 -4.99 -10.91
CA ASN A 14 5.35 -4.19 -11.91
C ASN A 14 4.37 -3.29 -12.69
N ALA A 15 4.59 -1.97 -12.61
CA ALA A 15 3.73 -0.96 -13.23
C ALA A 15 3.71 -1.02 -14.78
N ARG A 16 4.68 -1.69 -15.41
CA ARG A 16 4.70 -1.92 -16.86
C ARG A 16 3.76 -3.05 -17.32
N HIS A 17 3.45 -3.99 -16.43
CA HIS A 17 2.52 -5.08 -16.72
C HIS A 17 1.11 -4.75 -16.21
N THR A 18 1.02 -4.22 -14.99
CA THR A 18 -0.23 -3.77 -14.39
C THR A 18 -0.10 -2.27 -14.10
N PRO A 19 -0.70 -1.39 -14.92
CA PRO A 19 -0.59 0.05 -14.73
C PRO A 19 -1.14 0.45 -13.36
N ARG A 20 -0.64 1.55 -12.80
CA ARG A 20 -0.94 1.93 -11.40
C ARG A 20 -2.40 2.28 -11.13
N PHE A 21 -3.13 2.69 -12.16
CA PHE A 21 -4.57 2.95 -12.09
C PHE A 21 -5.43 1.67 -12.19
N ALA A 22 -4.82 0.50 -12.38
CA ALA A 22 -5.51 -0.78 -12.54
C ALA A 22 -5.25 -1.73 -11.37
N GLY A 23 -6.15 -2.70 -11.20
CA GLY A 23 -6.10 -3.71 -10.14
C GLY A 23 -6.84 -3.28 -8.87
N ILE A 24 -6.74 -4.10 -7.83
CA ILE A 24 -7.35 -3.82 -6.53
C ILE A 24 -6.57 -2.71 -5.84
N SER A 25 -7.28 -1.67 -5.36
CA SER A 25 -6.70 -0.53 -4.67
C SER A 25 -6.35 -0.86 -3.21
N THR A 26 -5.27 -1.60 -3.01
CA THR A 26 -4.64 -1.81 -1.70
C THR A 26 -3.66 -0.67 -1.39
N PHE A 27 -3.25 -0.55 -0.12
CA PHE A 27 -2.30 0.50 0.26
C PHE A 27 -0.95 0.29 -0.41
N CYS A 28 -0.44 1.32 -1.10
CA CYS A 28 0.81 1.30 -1.87
C CYS A 28 0.96 0.08 -2.79
N ARG A 29 -0.16 -0.55 -3.19
CA ARG A 29 -0.21 -1.78 -3.99
C ARG A 29 0.44 -3.00 -3.33
N PHE A 30 0.54 -3.02 -2.00
CA PHE A 30 0.93 -4.21 -1.23
C PHE A 30 -0.15 -5.31 -1.34
N PRO A 31 0.22 -6.60 -1.22
CA PRO A 31 -0.75 -7.69 -1.26
C PRO A 31 -1.77 -7.58 -0.12
N ARG A 32 -2.98 -8.10 -0.33
CA ARG A 32 -3.90 -8.34 0.78
C ARG A 32 -3.37 -9.50 1.59
N ILE A 33 -3.78 -9.61 2.86
CA ILE A 33 -3.26 -10.66 3.75
C ILE A 33 -3.53 -12.08 3.19
N GLU A 34 -4.67 -12.25 2.51
CA GLU A 34 -5.03 -13.51 1.83
C GLU A 34 -4.20 -13.84 0.59
N ASP A 35 -3.48 -12.86 0.03
CA ASP A 35 -2.63 -13.01 -1.15
C ASP A 35 -1.13 -13.16 -0.77
N VAL A 36 -0.79 -13.11 0.53
CA VAL A 36 0.59 -13.29 1.02
C VAL A 36 0.95 -14.77 1.00
N ASP A 37 2.13 -15.10 0.45
CA ASP A 37 2.65 -16.47 0.46
C ASP A 37 2.82 -16.98 1.91
N ALA A 38 2.45 -18.24 2.14
CA ALA A 38 2.57 -18.87 3.45
C ALA A 38 4.03 -18.87 3.99
N MET A 39 5.03 -18.89 3.11
CA MET A 39 6.45 -18.77 3.49
C MET A 39 6.79 -17.41 4.12
N HIS A 40 5.97 -16.38 3.87
CA HIS A 40 6.12 -15.03 4.44
C HIS A 40 5.19 -14.79 5.64
N THR A 41 4.68 -15.87 6.26
CA THR A 41 3.86 -15.81 7.48
C THR A 41 4.68 -16.28 8.70
N PRO A 42 4.66 -15.55 9.84
CA PRO A 42 3.90 -14.32 10.10
C PRO A 42 4.46 -13.11 9.33
N VAL A 43 3.57 -12.19 8.96
CA VAL A 43 3.99 -10.91 8.36
C VAL A 43 4.66 -10.03 9.41
N ASP A 44 5.69 -9.29 9.01
CA ASP A 44 6.40 -8.36 9.90
C ASP A 44 5.50 -7.16 10.30
N TRP A 45 4.61 -6.75 9.40
CA TRP A 45 3.64 -5.67 9.62
C TRP A 45 2.39 -5.88 8.77
N ALA A 46 1.29 -5.28 9.20
CA ALA A 46 0.04 -5.23 8.44
C ALA A 46 -0.60 -3.85 8.57
N LEU A 47 -1.24 -3.40 7.49
CA LEU A 47 -2.01 -2.15 7.51
C LEU A 47 -3.51 -2.44 7.62
N TYR A 48 -4.12 -1.98 8.70
CA TYR A 48 -5.56 -2.07 8.92
C TYR A 48 -6.18 -0.67 9.00
N GLY A 49 -7.32 -0.50 8.33
CA GLY A 49 -8.05 0.77 8.33
C GLY A 49 -9.32 0.65 9.14
N ILE A 50 -9.58 1.60 10.03
CA ILE A 50 -10.80 1.67 10.84
C ILE A 50 -11.73 2.76 10.25
N PRO A 51 -12.78 2.40 9.50
CA PRO A 51 -13.67 3.37 8.86
C PRO A 51 -14.73 3.87 9.86
N PHE A 52 -14.33 4.71 10.80
CA PHE A 52 -15.21 5.21 11.86
C PHE A 52 -15.16 6.73 11.97
N ASP A 53 -16.34 7.36 12.10
CA ASP A 53 -16.48 8.79 12.40
C ASP A 53 -17.68 9.10 13.30
N GLY A 54 -18.19 8.11 14.05
CA GLY A 54 -19.39 8.27 14.88
C GLY A 54 -19.23 9.26 16.05
N GLY A 55 -18.00 9.64 16.41
CA GLY A 55 -17.71 10.58 17.49
C GLY A 55 -17.48 12.04 17.05
N VAL A 56 -17.62 12.37 15.77
CA VAL A 56 -17.35 13.73 15.28
C VAL A 56 -18.53 14.67 15.56
N THR A 57 -18.25 15.91 15.99
CA THR A 57 -19.27 16.91 16.36
C THR A 57 -19.57 17.94 15.28
N TYR A 58 -18.77 17.98 14.20
CA TYR A 58 -18.91 18.96 13.12
C TYR A 58 -19.02 18.28 11.76
N ARG A 59 -17.92 18.14 11.00
CA ARG A 59 -17.95 17.59 9.63
C ARG A 59 -17.68 16.09 9.64
N PRO A 60 -18.69 15.23 9.35
CA PRO A 60 -18.46 13.81 9.14
C PRO A 60 -17.76 13.55 7.79
N GLY A 61 -17.20 12.34 7.65
CA GLY A 61 -16.54 11.90 6.41
C GLY A 61 -15.27 11.08 6.65
N ALA A 62 -14.66 11.15 7.84
CA ALA A 62 -13.40 10.46 8.13
C ALA A 62 -13.49 8.93 7.95
N LYS A 63 -14.69 8.33 8.09
CA LYS A 63 -14.92 6.90 7.79
C LYS A 63 -14.57 6.50 6.35
N PHE A 64 -14.59 7.44 5.40
CA PHE A 64 -14.18 7.19 4.02
C PHE A 64 -12.65 7.31 3.82
N GLY A 65 -11.93 7.85 4.80
CA GLY A 65 -10.49 8.06 4.79
C GLY A 65 -9.68 6.80 4.45
N PRO A 66 -9.92 5.64 5.09
CA PRO A 66 -9.16 4.42 4.78
C PRO A 66 -9.26 3.97 3.31
N ARG A 67 -10.37 4.25 2.62
CA ARG A 67 -10.48 3.97 1.17
C ARG A 67 -9.73 5.03 0.37
N ALA A 68 -9.99 6.31 0.67
CA ALA A 68 -9.33 7.42 -0.01
C ALA A 68 -7.80 7.37 0.07
N ILE A 69 -7.24 6.99 1.21
CA ILE A 69 -5.79 6.80 1.40
C ILE A 69 -5.25 5.70 0.50
N ARG A 70 -5.94 4.56 0.37
CA ARG A 70 -5.52 3.47 -0.52
C ARG A 70 -5.52 3.93 -1.98
N ASP A 71 -6.58 4.59 -2.42
CA ASP A 71 -6.70 5.13 -3.77
C ASP A 71 -5.60 6.16 -4.09
N ALA A 72 -5.32 7.08 -3.16
CA ALA A 72 -4.25 8.07 -3.31
C ALA A 72 -2.84 7.46 -3.31
N SER A 73 -2.64 6.32 -2.64
CA SER A 73 -1.31 5.70 -2.46
C SER A 73 -0.77 4.98 -3.71
N GLN A 74 -1.56 4.80 -4.77
CA GLN A 74 -1.19 4.00 -5.96
C GLN A 74 0.09 4.47 -6.66
N TYR A 75 0.46 5.75 -6.52
CA TYR A 75 1.61 6.36 -7.19
C TYR A 75 2.88 6.44 -6.35
N VAL A 76 2.84 5.98 -5.10
CA VAL A 76 4.04 5.89 -4.25
C VAL A 76 5.06 4.95 -4.90
N LYS A 77 6.31 5.39 -4.92
CA LYS A 77 7.45 4.64 -5.46
C LYS A 77 8.35 4.21 -4.30
N PRO A 78 8.95 3.01 -4.38
CA PRO A 78 9.84 2.52 -3.33
C PRO A 78 11.21 3.23 -3.31
N TYR A 79 11.54 4.00 -4.35
CA TYR A 79 12.82 4.68 -4.49
C TYR A 79 12.61 6.17 -4.82
N HIS A 80 13.41 7.00 -4.17
CA HIS A 80 13.45 8.46 -4.27
C HIS A 80 14.74 8.90 -4.96
N LEU A 81 14.60 9.37 -6.20
CA LEU A 81 15.74 9.65 -7.09
C LEU A 81 16.72 10.70 -6.54
N GLU A 82 16.24 11.79 -5.96
CA GLU A 82 17.13 12.89 -5.52
C GLU A 82 17.90 12.56 -4.24
N LEU A 83 17.37 11.64 -3.43
CA LEU A 83 17.97 11.25 -2.15
C LEU A 83 18.74 9.94 -2.25
N ASP A 84 18.66 9.26 -3.39
CA ASP A 84 19.25 7.94 -3.65
C ASP A 84 18.91 6.89 -2.56
N VAL A 85 17.63 6.86 -2.15
CA VAL A 85 17.08 5.94 -1.12
C VAL A 85 15.72 5.38 -1.49
#